data_AF-A0A0C3AJV7-F1
#
_entry.id   AF-A0A0C3AJV7-F1
#
_cell.length_a   1.000
_cell.length_b   1.000
_cell.length_c   1.000
_cell.angle_alpha   90.00
_cell.angle_beta   90.00
_cell.angle_gamma   90.00
#
_symmetry.space_group_name_H-M   'P 1'
#
loop_
_entity.id
_entity.type
_entity.pdbx_description
1 polymer ?
#
loop_
_entity_poly.entity_id
_entity_poly.type
_entity_poly.pdbx_seq_one_letter_code
_entity_poly.pdbx_strand_id
1 'polypeptide(L)'
;GNIAHTLLEYRLGQRSLISAFWENIMWMPFFLIFFGGLSIHLSKAILAHLFSYNITWGATKKEVERSNFFLEVPKILVRFRVALVLSFLSIAAIVVMALPFFPADWAIPYTNWSVITPLAIAVLSHILYPIVLNPYLMVFSY
;
A
#
# COMPACT_ATOMS: atom_id res chain seq x y z
N GLY A 1 3.57 13.67 -13.64
CA GLY A 1 2.56 12.61 -13.85
C GLY A 1 1.20 13.23 -14.07
N ASN A 2 0.40 13.35 -13.01
CA ASN A 2 -1.00 13.79 -13.07
C ASN A 2 -1.24 15.12 -13.78
N ILE A 3 -0.44 16.17 -13.49
CA ILE A 3 -0.55 17.47 -14.17
C ILE A 3 -0.29 17.33 -15.68
N ALA A 4 0.74 16.58 -16.07
CA ALA A 4 1.05 16.35 -17.48
C ALA A 4 -0.04 15.55 -18.19
N HIS A 5 -0.64 14.56 -17.51
CA HIS A 5 -1.77 13.79 -18.05
C HIS A 5 -3.02 14.66 -18.21
N THR A 6 -3.35 15.48 -17.21
CA THR A 6 -4.43 16.46 -17.27
C THR A 6 -4.27 17.42 -18.46
N LEU A 7 -3.05 17.95 -18.67
CA LEU A 7 -2.76 18.84 -19.79
C LEU A 7 -2.88 18.10 -21.14
N LEU A 8 -2.46 16.84 -21.21
CA LEU A 8 -2.61 16.02 -22.42
C LEU A 8 -4.09 15.81 -22.78
N GLU A 9 -4.93 15.40 -21.83
CA GLU A 9 -6.36 15.21 -22.05
C GLU A 9 -7.06 16.50 -22.51
N TYR A 10 -6.68 17.63 -21.90
CA TYR A 10 -7.17 18.94 -22.30
C TYR A 10 -6.74 19.31 -23.72
N ARG A 11 -5.48 19.08 -24.08
CA ARG A 11 -4.95 19.37 -25.43
C ARG A 11 -5.54 18.50 -26.52
N LEU A 12 -5.91 17.25 -26.20
CA LEU A 12 -6.57 16.33 -27.11
C LEU A 12 -8.08 16.60 -27.24
N GLY A 13 -8.62 17.59 -26.51
CA GLY A 13 -10.05 17.92 -26.52
C GLY A 13 -10.94 16.83 -25.91
N GLN A 14 -10.38 15.87 -25.16
CA GLN A 14 -11.13 14.76 -24.58
C GLN A 14 -11.94 15.22 -23.36
N ARG A 15 -11.37 16.11 -22.55
CA ARG A 15 -11.96 16.61 -21.30
C ARG A 15 -11.58 18.06 -21.01
N SER A 16 -12.41 18.75 -20.22
CA SER A 16 -12.06 20.09 -19.71
C SER A 16 -10.95 20.00 -18.66
N LEU A 17 -10.13 21.05 -18.55
CA LEU A 17 -8.95 21.07 -17.70
C LEU A 17 -9.28 20.75 -16.22
N ILE A 18 -10.32 21.39 -15.68
CA ILE A 18 -10.73 21.23 -14.28
C ILE A 18 -11.29 19.82 -14.04
N SER A 19 -12.10 19.29 -14.97
CA SER A 19 -12.66 17.94 -14.85
C SER A 19 -11.55 16.88 -14.85
N ALA A 20 -10.62 16.96 -15.79
CA ALA A 20 -9.48 16.05 -15.89
C ALA A 20 -8.59 16.15 -14.64
N PHE A 21 -8.31 17.37 -14.16
CA PHE A 21 -7.51 17.58 -12.97
C PHE A 21 -8.14 16.93 -11.73
N TRP A 22 -9.45 17.15 -11.53
CA TRP A 22 -10.16 16.61 -10.37
C TRP A 22 -10.17 15.09 -10.39
N GLU A 23 -10.41 14.48 -11.54
CA GLU A 23 -10.35 13.02 -11.70
C GLU A 23 -8.97 12.47 -11.35
N ASN A 24 -7.91 13.09 -11.87
CA ASN A 24 -6.54 12.69 -11.55
C ASN A 24 -6.22 12.77 -10.04
N ILE A 25 -6.74 13.78 -9.33
CA ILE A 25 -6.59 13.88 -7.87
C ILE A 25 -7.37 12.79 -7.14
N MET A 26 -8.60 12.48 -7.58
CA MET A 26 -9.41 11.44 -6.95
C MET A 26 -8.75 10.05 -7.00
N TRP A 27 -7.96 9.77 -8.04
CA TRP A 27 -7.22 8.51 -8.15
C TRP A 27 -5.93 8.46 -7.30
N MET A 28 -5.40 9.61 -6.89
CA MET A 28 -4.11 9.69 -6.18
C MET A 28 -4.07 8.88 -4.86
N PRO A 29 -5.09 8.88 -4.00
CA PRO A 29 -5.10 8.04 -2.79
C PRO A 29 -4.96 6.55 -3.10
N PHE A 30 -5.65 6.05 -4.13
CA PHE A 30 -5.56 4.65 -4.54
C PHE A 30 -4.17 4.30 -5.06
N PHE A 31 -3.57 5.19 -5.86
CA PHE A 31 -2.19 5.00 -6.33
C PHE A 31 -1.17 5.05 -5.19
N LEU A 32 -1.34 5.94 -4.22
CA LEU A 32 -0.47 6.01 -3.05
C LEU A 32 -0.49 4.70 -2.27
N ILE A 33 -1.68 4.17 -1.98
CA ILE A 33 -1.84 2.89 -1.28
C ILE A 33 -1.27 1.74 -2.12
N PHE A 34 -1.58 1.70 -3.42
CA PHE A 34 -1.14 0.66 -4.33
C PHE A 34 0.39 0.61 -4.42
N PHE A 35 1.03 1.70 -4.87
CA PHE A 35 2.48 1.74 -5.04
C PHE A 35 3.24 1.66 -3.72
N GLY A 36 2.70 2.27 -2.65
CA GLY A 36 3.28 2.15 -1.31
C GLY A 36 3.25 0.72 -0.77
N GLY A 37 2.15 0.00 -1.00
CA GLY A 37 1.97 -1.39 -0.53
C GLY A 37 2.68 -2.47 -1.36
N LEU A 38 3.19 -2.14 -2.56
CA LEU A 38 3.87 -3.11 -3.43
C LEU A 38 5.31 -3.44 -3.00
N SER A 39 5.97 -2.58 -2.22
CA SER A 39 7.42 -2.63 -2.05
C SER A 39 7.94 -3.93 -1.39
N ILE A 40 7.25 -4.48 -0.38
CA ILE A 40 7.62 -5.78 0.23
C ILE A 40 7.50 -6.92 -0.79
N HIS A 41 6.46 -6.91 -1.62
CA HIS A 41 6.23 -7.94 -2.63
C HIS A 41 7.31 -7.89 -3.73
N LEU A 42 7.66 -6.68 -4.18
CA LEU A 42 8.72 -6.46 -5.15
C LEU A 42 10.08 -6.88 -4.57
N SER A 43 10.38 -6.49 -3.33
CA SER A 43 11.62 -6.87 -2.64
C SER A 43 11.75 -8.39 -2.54
N LYS A 44 10.66 -9.10 -2.22
CA LYS A 44 10.64 -10.56 -2.20
C LYS A 44 10.99 -11.16 -3.56
N ALA A 45 10.46 -10.62 -4.65
CA ALA A 45 10.76 -11.10 -6.00
C ALA A 45 12.23 -10.82 -6.39
N ILE A 46 12.75 -9.63 -6.08
CA ILE A 46 14.14 -9.25 -6.34
C ILE A 46 15.09 -10.15 -5.55
N LEU A 47 14.85 -10.35 -4.25
CA LEU A 47 15.68 -11.21 -3.41
C LEU A 47 15.64 -12.67 -3.88
N ALA A 48 14.48 -13.16 -4.31
CA ALA A 48 14.38 -14.50 -4.88
C ALA A 48 15.26 -14.67 -6.12
N HIS A 49 15.26 -13.69 -7.03
CA HIS A 49 16.15 -13.70 -8.19
C HIS A 49 17.63 -13.58 -7.80
N LEU A 50 17.96 -12.72 -6.83
CA LEU A 50 19.34 -12.53 -6.36
C LEU A 50 19.94 -13.82 -5.77
N PHE A 51 19.15 -14.58 -5.03
CA PHE A 51 19.58 -15.83 -4.39
C PHE A 51 19.27 -17.08 -5.22
N SER A 52 18.86 -16.93 -6.48
CA SER A 52 18.46 -18.04 -7.36
C SER A 52 17.37 -18.94 -6.74
N TYR A 53 16.50 -18.38 -5.89
CA TYR A 53 15.34 -19.06 -5.34
C TYR A 53 14.29 -19.21 -6.44
N ASN A 54 13.90 -20.44 -6.72
CA ASN A 54 12.98 -20.74 -7.82
C ASN A 54 11.59 -20.15 -7.55
N ILE A 55 11.20 -19.15 -8.34
CA ILE A 55 9.87 -18.57 -8.35
C ILE A 55 9.28 -18.64 -9.76
N THR A 56 7.98 -18.86 -9.82
CA THR A 56 7.21 -18.83 -11.08
C THR A 56 6.28 -17.64 -11.08
N TRP A 57 6.22 -16.93 -12.19
CA TRP A 57 5.22 -15.89 -12.42
C TRP A 57 3.88 -16.56 -12.76
N GLY A 58 2.90 -16.42 -11.88
CA GLY A 58 1.54 -16.91 -12.13
C GLY A 58 0.77 -15.96 -13.03
N ALA A 59 -0.07 -16.51 -13.92
CA ALA A 59 -1.06 -15.71 -14.63
C ALA A 59 -2.17 -15.24 -13.68
N THR A 60 -2.73 -14.06 -13.92
CA THR A 60 -3.92 -13.59 -13.20
C THR A 60 -5.08 -14.55 -13.44
N LYS A 61 -5.72 -15.01 -12.36
CA LYS A 61 -6.94 -15.83 -12.46
C LYS A 61 -8.02 -14.99 -13.17
N LYS A 62 -8.47 -15.45 -14.33
CA LYS A 62 -9.52 -14.77 -15.12
C LYS A 62 -10.92 -15.02 -14.54
N GLU A 63 -11.13 -16.18 -13.91
CA GLU A 63 -12.40 -16.50 -13.28
C GLU A 63 -12.44 -15.98 -11.85
N VAL A 64 -13.47 -15.18 -11.60
CA VAL A 64 -13.75 -14.57 -10.31
C VAL A 64 -14.57 -15.58 -9.51
N GLU A 65 -13.90 -16.34 -8.65
CA GLU A 65 -14.57 -17.22 -7.69
C GLU A 65 -15.46 -16.37 -6.77
N ARG A 66 -16.74 -16.71 -6.62
CA ARG A 66 -17.61 -15.99 -5.68
C ARG A 66 -17.05 -16.13 -4.26
N SER A 67 -16.78 -14.99 -3.62
CA SER A 67 -16.34 -14.88 -2.23
C SER A 67 -17.24 -13.88 -1.50
N ASN A 68 -17.11 -13.80 -0.19
CA ASN A 68 -17.79 -12.81 0.65
C ASN A 68 -16.82 -12.24 1.69
N PHE A 69 -17.26 -11.21 2.42
CA PHE A 69 -16.45 -10.52 3.41
C PHE A 69 -15.74 -11.48 4.39
N PHE A 70 -16.48 -12.43 4.98
CA PHE A 70 -15.97 -13.32 6.02
C PHE A 70 -15.00 -14.38 5.48
N LEU A 71 -15.15 -14.79 4.23
CA LEU A 71 -14.19 -15.70 3.57
C LEU A 71 -12.90 -14.99 3.16
N GLU A 72 -12.98 -13.70 2.84
CA GLU A 72 -11.85 -12.96 2.30
C GLU A 72 -10.89 -12.45 3.39
N VAL A 73 -11.41 -12.09 4.57
CA VAL A 73 -10.58 -11.63 5.71
C VAL A 73 -9.51 -12.67 6.11
N PRO A 74 -9.83 -13.95 6.38
CA PRO A 74 -8.81 -14.95 6.70
C PRO A 74 -7.80 -15.16 5.58
N LYS A 75 -8.24 -15.14 4.32
CA LYS A 75 -7.35 -15.26 3.16
C LYS A 75 -6.35 -14.11 3.11
N ILE A 76 -6.78 -12.89 3.40
CA ILE A 76 -5.91 -11.71 3.47
C ILE A 76 -4.87 -11.89 4.58
N LEU A 77 -5.30 -12.25 5.79
CA LEU A 77 -4.39 -12.43 6.92
C LEU A 77 -3.30 -13.47 6.63
N VAL A 78 -3.65 -14.59 5.98
CA VAL A 78 -2.68 -15.63 5.60
C VAL A 78 -1.79 -15.18 4.45
N ARG A 79 -2.36 -14.61 3.39
CA ARG A 79 -1.63 -14.22 2.17
C ARG A 79 -0.66 -13.07 2.40
N PHE A 80 -1.06 -12.08 3.20
CA PHE A 80 -0.30 -10.87 3.48
C PHE A 80 0.39 -10.92 4.85
N ARG A 81 0.45 -12.09 5.51
CA ARG A 81 1.02 -12.25 6.86
C ARG A 81 2.37 -11.57 7.06
N VAL A 82 3.28 -11.69 6.09
CA VAL A 82 4.63 -11.11 6.18
C VAL A 82 4.57 -9.59 6.16
N ALA A 83 3.81 -9.02 5.24
CA ALA A 83 3.64 -7.57 5.14
C ALA A 83 2.95 -7.01 6.40
N LEU A 84 1.92 -7.69 6.89
CA LEU A 84 1.19 -7.29 8.11
C LEU A 84 2.07 -7.38 9.35
N VAL A 85 2.80 -8.48 9.56
CA VAL A 85 3.70 -8.64 10.72
C VAL A 85 4.79 -7.57 10.69
N LEU A 86 5.47 -7.37 9.57
CA LEU A 86 6.50 -6.33 9.45
C LEU A 86 5.92 -4.93 9.70
N SER A 87 4.73 -4.66 9.18
CA SER A 87 4.00 -3.41 9.40
C SER A 87 3.70 -3.16 10.87
N PHE A 88 3.11 -4.12 11.57
CA PHE A 88 2.82 -3.99 13.00
C PHE A 88 4.09 -3.90 13.85
N LEU A 89 5.16 -4.61 13.49
CA LEU A 89 6.47 -4.46 14.14
C LEU A 89 7.05 -3.07 13.93
N SER A 90 6.93 -2.48 12.73
CA SER A 90 7.38 -1.12 12.46
C SER A 90 6.56 -0.07 13.24
N ILE A 91 5.23 -0.25 13.35
CA ILE A 91 4.39 0.60 14.20
C ILE A 91 4.82 0.48 15.66
N ALA A 92 5.02 -0.75 16.15
CA ALA A 92 5.50 -0.98 17.51
C ALA A 92 6.86 -0.31 17.73
N ALA A 93 7.78 -0.40 16.77
CA ALA A 93 9.08 0.27 16.83
C ALA A 93 8.94 1.80 16.92
N ILE A 94 8.06 2.42 16.13
CA ILE A 94 7.77 3.87 16.22
C ILE A 94 7.32 4.23 17.64
N VAL A 95 6.34 3.50 18.18
CA VAL A 95 5.78 3.77 19.51
C VAL A 95 6.83 3.58 20.60
N VAL A 96 7.56 2.47 20.53
CA VAL A 96 8.57 2.08 21.52
C VAL A 96 9.71 3.11 21.52
N MET A 97 10.20 3.54 20.36
CA MET A 97 11.26 4.56 20.24
C MET A 97 10.86 5.95 20.73
N ALA A 98 9.56 6.22 20.86
CA ALA A 98 9.03 7.47 21.42
C ALA A 98 8.89 7.44 22.96
N LEU A 99 9.09 6.29 23.60
CA LEU A 99 8.97 6.16 25.06
C LEU A 99 10.21 6.72 25.78
N PRO A 100 10.07 7.19 27.03
CA PRO A 100 11.13 7.88 27.76
C PRO A 100 12.27 6.98 28.26
N PHE A 101 12.27 5.70 27.91
CA PHE A 101 13.28 4.74 28.36
C PHE A 101 14.56 4.76 27.51
N PHE A 102 14.52 5.31 26.30
CA PHE A 102 15.69 5.38 25.43
C PHE A 102 16.59 6.59 25.78
N PRO A 103 17.92 6.44 25.70
CA PRO A 103 18.84 7.57 25.72
C PRO A 103 18.48 8.59 24.63
N ALA A 104 18.76 9.88 24.89
CA ALA A 104 18.40 10.98 23.98
C ALA A 104 18.92 10.78 22.54
N ASP A 105 20.06 10.11 22.37
CA ASP A 105 20.66 9.85 21.05
C ASP A 105 19.90 8.81 20.21
N TRP A 106 19.13 7.92 20.85
CA TRP A 106 18.37 6.86 20.20
C TRP A 106 16.86 7.12 20.21
N ALA A 107 16.39 8.00 21.09
CA ALA A 107 14.99 8.34 21.20
C ALA A 107 14.50 9.05 19.93
N ILE A 108 13.35 8.62 19.41
CA ILE A 108 12.66 9.27 18.30
C ILE A 108 11.40 9.92 18.88
N PRO A 109 11.47 11.18 19.33
CA PRO A 109 10.32 11.86 19.89
C PRO A 109 9.23 12.04 18.83
N TYR A 110 7.97 12.08 19.26
CA TYR A 110 6.81 12.26 18.37
C TYR A 110 6.86 13.54 17.53
N THR A 111 7.66 14.53 17.94
CA THR A 111 7.90 15.78 17.20
C THR A 111 8.78 15.58 15.96
N ASN A 112 9.51 14.46 15.84
CA ASN A 112 10.39 14.15 14.72
C ASN A 112 9.61 13.57 13.52
N TRP A 113 8.72 14.39 12.97
CA TRP A 113 7.82 14.02 11.89
C TRP A 113 8.54 13.58 10.61
N SER A 114 9.75 14.08 10.36
CA SER A 114 10.51 13.75 9.14
C SER A 114 10.91 12.27 9.08
N VAL A 115 11.09 11.61 10.22
CA VAL A 115 11.40 10.17 10.31
C VAL A 115 10.12 9.35 10.45
N ILE A 116 9.17 9.82 11.26
CA ILE A 116 7.93 9.08 11.55
C ILE A 116 7.01 9.02 10.32
N THR A 117 6.83 10.14 9.63
CA THR A 117 5.82 10.27 8.56
C THR A 117 6.09 9.34 7.37
N PRO A 118 7.31 9.26 6.81
CA PRO A 118 7.57 8.36 5.68
C PRO A 118 7.34 6.89 6.05
N LEU A 119 7.79 6.47 7.24
CA LEU A 119 7.61 5.10 7.71
C LEU A 119 6.14 4.79 7.98
N ALA A 120 5.41 5.72 8.60
CA ALA A 120 3.98 5.60 8.85
C ALA A 120 3.19 5.45 7.54
N ILE A 121 3.47 6.29 6.54
CA ILE A 121 2.83 6.20 5.22
C ILE A 121 3.14 4.85 4.56
N ALA A 122 4.39 4.40 4.60
CA ALA A 122 4.79 3.11 4.01
C ALA A 122 4.05 1.94 4.68
N VAL A 123 4.02 1.93 6.01
CA VAL A 123 3.36 0.86 6.78
C VAL A 123 1.84 0.88 6.59
N LEU A 124 1.22 2.06 6.65
CA LEU A 124 -0.22 2.21 6.39
C LEU A 124 -0.57 1.74 4.98
N SER A 125 0.26 2.05 3.99
CA SER A 125 0.04 1.58 2.61
C SER A 125 0.03 0.06 2.52
N HIS A 126 0.96 -0.64 3.19
CA HIS A 126 0.98 -2.12 3.21
C HIS A 126 -0.22 -2.73 3.94
N ILE A 127 -0.70 -2.11 5.01
CA ILE A 127 -1.90 -2.56 5.74
C ILE A 127 -3.17 -2.33 4.92
N LEU A 128 -3.30 -1.15 4.30
CA LEU A 128 -4.47 -0.77 3.53
C LEU A 128 -4.54 -1.48 2.18
N TYR A 129 -3.41 -1.80 1.56
CA TYR A 129 -3.32 -2.43 0.24
C TYR A 129 -4.28 -3.63 0.06
N PRO A 130 -4.26 -4.68 0.90
CA PRO A 130 -5.15 -5.82 0.72
C PRO A 130 -6.59 -5.58 1.19
N ILE A 131 -6.87 -4.46 1.85
CA ILE A 131 -8.18 -4.14 2.43
C ILE A 131 -8.96 -3.23 1.47
N VAL A 132 -8.40 -2.05 1.20
CA VAL A 132 -9.03 -1.00 0.39
C VAL A 132 -9.00 -1.33 -1.10
N LEU A 133 -8.14 -2.24 -1.56
CA LEU A 133 -8.13 -2.62 -2.98
C LEU A 133 -8.83 -3.97 -3.23
N ASN A 134 -9.55 -4.49 -2.24
CA ASN A 134 -10.30 -5.74 -2.37
C ASN A 134 -11.80 -5.48 -2.57
N PRO A 135 -12.37 -5.79 -3.75
CA PRO A 135 -13.77 -5.51 -4.05
C PRO A 135 -14.76 -6.24 -3.12
N TYR A 136 -14.42 -7.44 -2.63
CA TYR A 136 -15.29 -8.20 -1.71
C TYR A 136 -15.35 -7.63 -0.30
N LEU A 137 -14.40 -6.78 0.07
CA LEU A 137 -14.44 -6.02 1.32
C LEU A 137 -15.16 -4.68 1.16
N MET A 138 -15.21 -4.14 -0.06
CA MET A 138 -15.86 -2.87 -0.36
C MET A 138 -17.35 -3.02 -0.69
N VAL A 139 -17.71 -4.15 -1.30
CA VAL A 139 -19.10 -4.51 -1.59
C VAL A 139 -19.52 -5.48 -0.50
N PHE A 140 -20.31 -5.03 0.47
CA PHE A 140 -20.92 -5.88 1.50
C PHE A 140 -22.03 -6.76 0.89
N SER A 141 -21.66 -7.64 -0.04
CA SER A 141 -22.53 -8.68 -0.56
C SER A 141 -22.49 -9.90 0.36
N TYR A 142 -23.64 -10.25 0.93
CA TYR A 142 -23.87 -11.41 1.79
C TYR A 142 -24.53 -12.54 1.01
#